data_AF-A0A7X8WHU3-F1
#
_entry.id   AF-A0A7X8WHU3-F1
#
_cell.length_a   1.000
_cell.length_b   1.000
_cell.length_c   1.000
_cell.angle_alpha   90.00
_cell.angle_beta   90.00
_cell.angle_gamma   90.00
#
_symmetry.space_group_name_H-M   'P 1'
#
loop_
_entity.id
_entity.type
_entity.pdbx_description
1 polymer ?
#
loop_
_entity_poly.entity_id
_entity_poly.type
_entity_poly.pdbx_seq_one_letter_code
_entity_poly.pdbx_strand_id
1 'polypeptide(L)'
;MDSLILFYVGIIIIIGLLFGKLAKALKLPNVTGYLLGGLIFGPVIGMFGWKIVPIETIEKMDIVKQVALGFIAFTIGTEFKISYFKRVGAQPIIIATFESLFAIFAVLFVLLIIPLIFPVEINPRFAIVLSAIAAATAPAATLMVIKQYRAKGEVTENLMSVVALDDATAIIFFGLMVAIANAFVKSDINIGFAIAKPFIEIFGSLLIGFIAGYLISLLLRWYTGRSNRISVIVAFVFIVTSMSVIIKNWFGSIEISTLLACMMMGAVFTNRAPTDDYQVIMELVDRFTPPIFILFFTLSGFELNLKVLTQVGLIGVIYIVFRVVGKVAGSYLGAVISK
;
A
#
# COMPACT_ATOMS: atom_id res chain seq x y z
N MET A 1 26.90 14.81 -12.11
CA MET A 1 25.50 14.94 -11.62
C MET A 1 25.09 13.75 -10.74
N ASP A 2 25.51 12.52 -11.04
CA ASP A 2 25.28 11.36 -10.13
C ASP A 2 26.01 11.46 -8.79
N SER A 3 27.10 12.24 -8.71
CA SER A 3 27.90 12.44 -7.49
C SER A 3 27.17 13.16 -6.33
N LEU A 4 26.03 13.82 -6.58
CA LEU A 4 25.26 14.53 -5.55
C LEU A 4 24.02 13.78 -5.07
N ILE A 5 23.70 12.61 -5.62
CA ILE A 5 22.49 11.89 -5.22
C ILE A 5 22.48 11.57 -3.72
N LEU A 6 23.63 11.15 -3.17
CA LEU A 6 23.79 10.85 -1.74
C LEU A 6 23.60 12.09 -0.86
N PHE A 7 24.02 13.27 -1.35
CA PHE A 7 23.79 14.54 -0.66
C PHE A 7 22.29 14.83 -0.55
N TYR A 8 21.54 14.67 -1.65
CA TYR A 8 20.09 14.87 -1.65
C TYR A 8 19.34 13.81 -0.82
N VAL A 9 19.77 12.54 -0.83
CA VAL A 9 19.27 11.50 0.09
C VAL A 9 19.42 11.97 1.54
N GLY A 10 20.60 12.49 1.91
CA GLY A 10 20.86 13.02 3.24
C GLY A 10 19.92 14.18 3.60
N ILE A 11 19.75 15.15 2.69
CA ILE A 11 18.81 16.27 2.89
C ILE A 11 17.38 15.76 3.11
N ILE A 12 16.90 14.83 2.28
CA ILE A 12 15.53 14.30 2.38
C ILE A 12 15.32 13.60 3.72
N ILE A 13 16.28 12.80 4.19
CA ILE A 13 16.20 12.16 5.51
C ILE A 13 16.14 13.21 6.61
N ILE A 14 16.97 14.25 6.56
CA ILE A 14 16.99 15.33 7.57
C ILE A 14 15.65 16.07 7.59
N ILE A 15 15.11 16.43 6.43
CA ILE A 15 13.79 17.07 6.30
C ILE A 15 12.72 16.17 6.92
N GLY A 16 12.70 14.89 6.55
CA GLY A 16 11.77 13.91 7.10
C GLY A 16 11.88 13.82 8.62
N LEU A 17 13.09 13.65 9.18
CA LEU A 17 13.31 13.57 10.63
C LEU A 17 12.83 14.84 11.36
N LEU A 18 13.15 16.02 10.83
CA LEU A 18 12.75 17.30 11.41
C LEU A 18 11.23 17.43 11.47
N PHE A 19 10.55 17.20 10.34
CA PHE A 19 9.10 17.33 10.28
C PHE A 19 8.37 16.18 10.98
N GLY A 20 8.95 14.98 11.04
CA GLY A 20 8.46 13.89 11.86
C GLY A 20 8.46 14.25 13.35
N LYS A 21 9.52 14.91 13.83
CA LYS A 21 9.59 15.43 15.20
C LYS A 21 8.55 16.55 15.44
N LEU A 22 8.34 17.42 14.47
CA LEU A 22 7.32 18.47 14.53
C LEU A 22 5.90 17.87 14.59
N ALA A 23 5.58 16.90 13.73
CA ALA A 23 4.31 16.19 13.75
C ALA A 23 4.06 15.52 15.10
N LYS A 24 5.08 14.87 15.68
CA LYS A 24 4.99 14.28 17.01
C LYS A 24 4.71 15.31 18.11
N ALA A 25 5.30 16.51 18.02
CA ALA A 25 5.02 17.60 18.96
C ALA A 25 3.55 18.07 18.87
N LEU A 26 2.95 17.98 17.68
CA LEU A 26 1.53 18.23 17.44
C LEU A 26 0.62 17.03 17.72
N LYS A 27 1.14 15.94 18.31
CA LYS A 27 0.44 14.67 18.57
C LYS A 27 -0.07 13.96 17.31
N LEU A 28 0.58 14.19 16.17
CA LEU A 28 0.32 13.51 14.90
C LEU A 28 1.34 12.37 14.67
N PRO A 29 1.01 11.36 13.85
CA PRO A 29 1.98 10.33 13.45
C PRO A 29 3.17 10.93 12.69
N ASN A 30 4.37 10.36 12.89
CA ASN A 30 5.59 10.85 12.22
C ASN A 30 5.47 10.87 10.68
N VAL A 31 4.75 9.90 10.10
CA VAL A 31 4.53 9.78 8.65
C VAL A 31 3.86 11.03 8.07
N THR A 32 2.92 11.63 8.82
CA THR A 32 2.30 12.91 8.44
C THR A 32 3.36 14.01 8.33
N GLY A 33 4.32 14.03 9.26
CA GLY A 33 5.46 14.94 9.21
C GLY A 33 6.33 14.71 7.98
N TYR A 34 6.69 13.47 7.67
CA TYR A 34 7.53 13.15 6.50
C TYR A 34 6.92 13.68 5.19
N LEU A 35 5.62 13.41 4.98
CA LEU A 35 4.86 13.91 3.83
C LEU A 35 4.80 15.43 3.79
N LEU A 36 4.51 16.09 4.91
CA LEU A 36 4.46 17.55 4.99
C LEU A 36 5.82 18.20 4.75
N GLY A 37 6.91 17.61 5.27
CA GLY A 37 8.26 18.07 5.01
C GLY A 37 8.59 18.03 3.51
N GLY A 38 8.27 16.92 2.84
CA GLY A 38 8.43 16.79 1.40
C GLY A 38 7.55 17.78 0.62
N LEU A 39 6.28 17.94 1.01
CA LEU A 39 5.35 18.90 0.39
C LEU A 39 5.87 20.35 0.49
N ILE A 40 6.37 20.73 1.67
CA ILE A 40 6.88 22.08 1.91
C ILE A 40 8.17 22.30 1.11
N PHE A 41 9.13 21.37 1.20
CA PHE A 41 10.45 21.52 0.58
C PHE A 41 10.49 21.18 -0.91
N GLY A 42 9.46 20.51 -1.43
CA GLY A 42 9.26 20.25 -2.84
C GLY A 42 8.38 21.32 -3.49
N PRO A 43 7.09 21.05 -3.73
CA PRO A 43 6.24 21.93 -4.53
C PRO A 43 5.99 23.30 -3.90
N VAL A 44 5.88 23.45 -2.57
CA VAL A 44 5.58 24.76 -1.95
C VAL A 44 6.76 25.73 -2.08
N ILE A 45 7.97 25.34 -1.66
CA ILE A 45 9.17 26.17 -1.84
C ILE A 45 9.50 26.31 -3.35
N GLY A 46 9.22 25.28 -4.14
CA GLY A 46 9.34 25.31 -5.60
C GLY A 46 8.52 26.40 -6.27
N MET A 47 7.35 26.79 -5.71
CA MET A 47 6.55 27.91 -6.21
C MET A 47 7.26 29.26 -6.10
N PHE A 48 8.18 29.40 -5.15
CA PHE A 48 9.01 30.61 -4.98
C PHE A 48 10.29 30.57 -5.84
N GLY A 49 10.41 29.59 -6.75
CA GLY A 49 11.54 29.45 -7.67
C GLY A 49 12.74 28.68 -7.12
N TRP A 50 12.64 28.14 -5.89
CA TRP A 50 13.73 27.42 -5.24
C TRP A 50 13.54 25.91 -5.36
N LYS A 51 14.51 25.22 -5.96
CA LYS A 51 14.52 23.76 -6.08
C LYS A 51 15.56 23.18 -5.14
N ILE A 52 15.15 22.85 -3.92
CA ILE A 52 16.04 22.28 -2.89
C ILE A 52 16.54 20.91 -3.31
N VAL A 53 15.69 20.13 -3.97
CA VAL A 53 16.05 18.86 -4.62
C VAL A 53 15.64 18.94 -6.10
N PRO A 54 16.58 18.74 -7.05
CA PRO A 54 16.26 18.71 -8.48
C PRO A 54 15.29 17.58 -8.83
N ILE A 55 14.39 17.81 -9.79
CA ILE A 55 13.35 16.83 -10.14
C ILE A 55 13.94 15.58 -10.79
N GLU A 56 15.01 15.74 -11.56
CA GLU A 56 15.75 14.65 -12.19
C GLU A 56 16.41 13.74 -11.14
N THR A 57 16.68 14.28 -9.94
CA THR A 57 17.22 13.51 -8.81
C THR A 57 16.10 12.71 -8.12
N ILE A 58 14.91 13.30 -7.97
CA ILE A 58 13.74 12.63 -7.42
C ILE A 58 13.34 11.43 -8.30
N GLU A 59 13.33 11.61 -9.62
CA GLU A 59 13.01 10.54 -10.59
C GLU A 59 14.00 9.36 -10.51
N LYS A 60 15.29 9.64 -10.28
CA LYS A 60 16.33 8.61 -10.09
C LYS A 60 16.16 7.81 -8.78
N MET A 61 15.38 8.30 -7.82
CA MET A 61 15.16 7.65 -6.53
C MET A 61 13.96 6.69 -6.53
N ASP A 62 13.38 6.37 -7.69
CA ASP A 62 12.26 5.43 -7.77
C ASP A 62 12.57 4.05 -7.16
N ILE A 63 13.83 3.60 -7.26
CA ILE A 63 14.31 2.38 -6.60
C ILE A 63 14.06 2.39 -5.09
N VAL A 64 14.21 3.54 -4.42
CA VAL A 64 13.97 3.66 -2.97
C VAL A 64 12.49 3.44 -2.67
N LYS A 65 11.59 3.94 -3.55
CA LYS A 65 10.15 3.76 -3.38
C LYS A 65 9.74 2.32 -3.57
N GLN A 66 10.27 1.65 -4.59
CA GLN A 66 9.99 0.23 -4.84
C GLN A 66 10.43 -0.64 -3.67
N VAL A 67 11.62 -0.37 -3.12
CA VAL A 67 12.13 -1.05 -1.92
C VAL A 67 11.24 -0.79 -0.71
N ALA A 68 10.87 0.47 -0.47
CA ALA A 68 10.01 0.84 0.65
C ALA A 68 8.64 0.13 0.58
N LEU A 69 8.00 0.17 -0.59
CA LEU A 69 6.74 -0.51 -0.85
C LEU A 69 6.85 -2.02 -0.68
N GLY A 70 7.96 -2.63 -1.11
CA GLY A 70 8.24 -4.05 -0.88
C GLY A 70 8.31 -4.42 0.61
N PHE A 71 8.99 -3.61 1.42
CA PHE A 71 9.04 -3.80 2.88
C PHE A 71 7.69 -3.54 3.55
N ILE A 72 6.96 -2.50 3.15
CA ILE A 72 5.61 -2.21 3.66
C ILE A 72 4.71 -3.42 3.39
N ALA A 73 4.67 -3.89 2.15
CA ALA A 73 3.88 -5.04 1.73
C ALA A 73 4.31 -6.33 2.46
N PHE A 74 5.60 -6.59 2.61
CA PHE A 74 6.10 -7.74 3.37
C PHE A 74 5.62 -7.69 4.82
N THR A 75 5.78 -6.55 5.51
CA THR A 75 5.33 -6.38 6.89
C THR A 75 3.83 -6.59 7.02
N ILE A 76 3.02 -6.00 6.13
CA ILE A 76 1.56 -6.23 6.08
C ILE A 76 1.26 -7.72 5.89
N GLY A 77 1.96 -8.38 4.97
CA GLY A 77 1.87 -9.82 4.74
C GLY A 77 2.10 -10.66 6.00
N THR A 78 3.02 -10.24 6.87
CA THR A 78 3.31 -10.97 8.11
C THR A 78 2.20 -10.92 9.17
N GLU A 79 1.18 -10.08 8.99
CA GLU A 79 -0.01 -10.04 9.83
C GLU A 79 -1.03 -11.15 9.47
N PHE A 80 -0.92 -11.76 8.28
CA PHE A 80 -1.83 -12.82 7.80
C PHE A 80 -1.53 -14.18 8.44
N LYS A 81 -1.87 -14.37 9.72
CA LYS A 81 -1.68 -15.65 10.43
C LYS A 81 -2.88 -16.58 10.23
N ILE A 82 -2.66 -17.77 9.65
CA ILE A 82 -3.70 -18.80 9.42
C ILE A 82 -4.32 -19.25 10.74
N SER A 83 -3.52 -19.36 11.81
CA SER A 83 -4.00 -19.70 13.16
C SER A 83 -5.02 -18.69 13.68
N TYR A 84 -4.85 -17.43 13.31
CA TYR A 84 -5.77 -16.36 13.65
C TYR A 84 -7.10 -16.53 12.90
N PHE A 85 -7.06 -16.71 11.57
CA PHE A 85 -8.28 -16.92 10.75
C PHE A 85 -9.06 -18.18 11.14
N LYS A 86 -8.38 -19.26 11.54
CA LYS A 86 -9.04 -20.46 12.08
C LYS A 86 -9.83 -20.18 13.37
N ARG A 87 -9.43 -19.17 14.15
CA ARG A 87 -10.09 -18.78 15.40
C ARG A 87 -11.28 -17.86 15.15
N VAL A 88 -11.12 -16.83 14.31
CA VAL A 88 -12.15 -15.79 14.07
C VAL A 88 -13.16 -16.15 12.96
N GLY A 89 -12.89 -17.18 12.16
CA GLY A 89 -13.81 -17.65 11.12
C GLY A 89 -13.90 -16.73 9.89
N ALA A 90 -14.98 -16.88 9.12
CA ALA A 90 -15.18 -16.15 7.86
C ALA A 90 -15.65 -14.69 8.04
N GLN A 91 -16.11 -14.32 9.24
CA GLN A 91 -16.70 -13.02 9.52
C GLN A 91 -15.79 -11.84 9.11
N PRO A 92 -14.50 -11.79 9.49
CA PRO A 92 -13.62 -10.70 9.07
C PRO A 92 -13.43 -10.58 7.56
N ILE A 93 -13.48 -11.71 6.83
CA ILE A 93 -13.37 -11.73 5.37
C ILE A 93 -14.60 -11.08 4.74
N ILE A 94 -15.79 -11.42 5.24
CA ILE A 94 -17.05 -10.83 4.79
C ILE A 94 -17.04 -9.32 5.07
N ILE A 95 -16.66 -8.89 6.28
CA ILE A 95 -16.64 -7.47 6.65
C ILE A 95 -15.65 -6.69 5.75
N ALA A 96 -14.39 -7.12 5.64
CA ALA A 96 -13.40 -6.44 4.81
C ALA A 96 -13.81 -6.37 3.32
N THR A 97 -14.41 -7.45 2.81
CA THR A 97 -14.90 -7.52 1.43
C THR A 97 -16.04 -6.52 1.19
N PHE A 98 -17.04 -6.50 2.07
CA PHE A 98 -18.19 -5.59 1.95
C PHE A 98 -17.78 -4.14 2.16
N GLU A 99 -16.97 -3.85 3.17
CA GLU A 99 -16.43 -2.52 3.43
C GLU A 99 -15.70 -1.95 2.21
N SER A 100 -14.82 -2.74 1.59
CA SER A 100 -14.10 -2.35 0.37
C SER A 100 -15.02 -2.19 -0.83
N LEU A 101 -15.92 -3.14 -1.11
CA LEU A 101 -16.84 -3.07 -2.23
C LEU A 101 -17.79 -1.86 -2.13
N PHE A 102 -18.38 -1.61 -0.97
CA PHE A 102 -19.29 -0.48 -0.78
C PHE A 102 -18.55 0.86 -0.86
N ALA A 103 -17.29 0.95 -0.44
CA ALA A 103 -16.49 2.16 -0.66
C ALA A 103 -16.26 2.41 -2.15
N ILE A 104 -15.91 1.36 -2.91
CA ILE A 104 -15.70 1.45 -4.35
C ILE A 104 -16.98 1.86 -5.05
N PHE A 105 -18.09 1.14 -4.85
CA PHE A 105 -19.37 1.46 -5.48
C PHE A 105 -19.90 2.83 -5.03
N ALA A 106 -19.74 3.14 -3.75
CA ALA A 106 -19.86 4.45 -3.11
C ALA A 106 -19.36 5.59 -4.00
N VAL A 107 -18.04 5.55 -4.20
CA VAL A 107 -17.28 6.57 -4.94
C VAL A 107 -17.54 6.48 -6.44
N LEU A 108 -17.62 5.28 -7.01
CA LEU A 108 -17.85 5.11 -8.44
C LEU A 108 -19.21 5.70 -8.85
N PHE A 109 -20.26 5.38 -8.09
CA PHE A 109 -21.61 5.87 -8.33
C PHE A 109 -21.66 7.40 -8.35
N VAL A 110 -21.09 8.06 -7.34
CA VAL A 110 -21.12 9.52 -7.28
C VAL A 110 -20.29 10.18 -8.38
N LEU A 111 -19.13 9.60 -8.74
CA LEU A 111 -18.29 10.13 -9.81
C LEU A 111 -18.93 9.98 -11.20
N LEU A 112 -19.79 8.99 -11.40
CA LEU A 112 -20.55 8.82 -12.64
C LEU A 112 -21.77 9.74 -12.72
N ILE A 113 -22.35 10.12 -11.58
CA ILE A 113 -23.56 10.96 -11.53
C ILE A 113 -23.25 12.45 -11.54
N ILE A 114 -22.15 12.89 -10.93
CA ILE A 114 -21.80 14.32 -10.86
C ILE A 114 -21.77 15.02 -12.23
N PRO A 115 -21.18 14.44 -13.29
CA PRO A 115 -21.21 15.03 -14.62
C PRO A 115 -22.60 15.24 -15.21
N LEU A 116 -23.62 14.54 -14.69
CA LEU A 116 -25.02 14.70 -15.09
C LEU A 116 -25.72 15.86 -14.39
N ILE A 117 -25.19 16.30 -13.23
CA ILE A 117 -25.79 17.34 -12.37
C ILE A 117 -25.02 18.65 -12.49
N PHE A 118 -23.68 18.56 -12.62
CA PHE A 118 -22.78 19.70 -12.75
C PHE A 118 -22.02 19.61 -14.07
N PRO A 119 -21.65 20.75 -14.69
CA PRO A 119 -20.87 20.80 -15.92
C PRO A 119 -19.39 20.47 -15.65
N VAL A 120 -19.12 19.24 -15.22
CA VAL A 120 -17.79 18.74 -14.88
C VAL A 120 -17.55 17.47 -15.68
N GLU A 121 -16.49 17.45 -16.48
CA GLU A 121 -16.09 16.26 -17.21
C GLU A 121 -15.21 15.38 -16.32
N ILE A 122 -15.64 14.13 -16.11
CA ILE A 122 -14.87 13.12 -15.39
C ILE A 122 -14.56 11.98 -16.34
N ASN A 123 -13.28 11.72 -16.56
CA ASN A 123 -12.85 10.58 -17.37
C ASN A 123 -13.32 9.26 -16.70
N PRO A 124 -14.05 8.37 -17.38
CA PRO A 124 -14.55 7.13 -16.79
C PRO A 124 -13.45 6.23 -16.20
N ARG A 125 -12.26 6.20 -16.82
CA ARG A 125 -11.12 5.44 -16.29
C ARG A 125 -10.62 6.04 -14.98
N PHE A 126 -10.55 7.37 -14.92
CA PHE A 126 -10.20 8.07 -13.70
C PHE A 126 -11.22 7.77 -12.60
N ALA A 127 -12.52 7.78 -12.90
CA ALA A 127 -13.55 7.43 -11.93
C ALA A 127 -13.41 5.98 -11.41
N ILE A 128 -13.19 5.01 -12.30
CA ILE A 128 -13.00 3.61 -11.93
C ILE A 128 -11.74 3.43 -11.07
N VAL A 129 -10.59 3.95 -11.51
CA VAL A 129 -9.33 3.81 -10.75
C VAL A 129 -9.40 4.55 -9.42
N LEU A 130 -9.95 5.78 -9.38
CA LEU A 130 -10.11 6.54 -8.15
C LEU A 130 -11.05 5.83 -7.17
N SER A 131 -12.16 5.27 -7.66
CA SER A 131 -13.07 4.47 -6.82
C SER A 131 -12.38 3.25 -6.22
N ALA A 132 -11.48 2.61 -6.95
CA ALA A 132 -10.73 1.46 -6.46
C ALA A 132 -9.80 1.81 -5.30
N ILE A 133 -9.19 3.00 -5.33
CA ILE A 133 -8.35 3.54 -4.23
C ILE A 133 -9.19 3.76 -2.96
N ALA A 134 -10.50 3.96 -3.08
CA ALA A 134 -11.38 4.15 -1.92
C ALA A 134 -11.42 2.95 -0.98
N ALA A 135 -11.14 1.74 -1.49
CA ALA A 135 -11.05 0.52 -0.70
C ALA A 135 -9.86 0.51 0.27
N ALA A 136 -8.74 1.16 -0.03
CA ALA A 136 -7.56 1.08 0.81
C ALA A 136 -7.74 1.85 2.14
N THR A 137 -7.36 1.27 3.27
CA THR A 137 -7.18 1.96 4.55
C THR A 137 -5.80 1.65 5.14
N ALA A 138 -5.33 2.46 6.09
CA ALA A 138 -4.05 2.22 6.76
C ALA A 138 -4.31 1.97 8.26
N PRO A 139 -3.90 0.81 8.81
CA PRO A 139 -4.28 0.45 10.18
C PRO A 139 -3.42 1.09 11.27
N ALA A 140 -2.27 1.67 10.91
CA ALA A 140 -1.24 2.09 11.85
C ALA A 140 -1.74 3.00 12.99
N ALA A 141 -2.60 3.98 12.68
CA ALA A 141 -3.14 4.90 13.68
C ALA A 141 -4.07 4.17 14.67
N THR A 142 -4.95 3.32 14.17
CA THR A 142 -5.90 2.53 14.97
C THR A 142 -5.16 1.53 15.87
N LEU A 143 -4.16 0.83 15.32
CA LEU A 143 -3.29 -0.08 16.07
C LEU A 143 -2.53 0.63 17.19
N MET A 144 -2.08 1.86 16.94
CA MET A 144 -1.40 2.67 17.94
C MET A 144 -2.33 3.02 19.10
N VAL A 145 -3.57 3.41 18.83
CA VAL A 145 -4.59 3.69 19.85
C VAL A 145 -4.89 2.44 20.68
N ILE A 146 -5.09 1.28 20.03
CA ILE A 146 -5.32 0.00 20.72
C ILE A 146 -4.15 -0.32 21.66
N LYS A 147 -2.91 -0.21 21.18
CA LYS A 147 -1.71 -0.47 22.00
C LYS A 147 -1.55 0.53 23.14
N GLN A 148 -1.78 1.82 22.89
CA GLN A 148 -1.63 2.88 23.88
C GLN A 148 -2.62 2.74 25.03
N TYR A 149 -3.89 2.47 24.73
CA TYR A 149 -4.93 2.30 25.75
C TYR A 149 -5.07 0.86 26.24
N ARG A 150 -4.26 -0.07 25.70
CA ARG A 150 -4.35 -1.51 25.97
C ARG A 150 -5.79 -2.03 25.81
N ALA A 151 -6.48 -1.54 24.78
CA ALA A 151 -7.86 -1.90 24.51
C ALA A 151 -7.97 -3.41 24.26
N LYS A 152 -9.00 -4.05 24.82
CA LYS A 152 -9.27 -5.48 24.71
C LYS A 152 -10.77 -5.72 24.58
N GLY A 153 -11.13 -6.86 23.99
CA GLY A 153 -12.51 -7.29 23.82
C GLY A 153 -12.80 -7.66 22.37
N GLU A 154 -14.00 -8.18 22.14
CA GLU A 154 -14.44 -8.72 20.84
C GLU A 154 -14.33 -7.70 19.71
N VAL A 155 -14.65 -6.42 19.97
CA VAL A 155 -14.52 -5.34 18.98
C VAL A 155 -13.07 -5.14 18.57
N THR A 156 -12.14 -5.15 19.53
CA THR A 156 -10.72 -4.99 19.25
C THR A 156 -10.19 -6.18 18.45
N GLU A 157 -10.54 -7.41 18.81
CA GLU A 157 -10.13 -8.60 18.07
C GLU A 157 -10.73 -8.64 16.66
N ASN A 158 -12.01 -8.35 16.49
CA ASN A 158 -12.64 -8.28 15.17
C ASN A 158 -12.01 -7.17 14.32
N LEU A 159 -11.77 -6.00 14.89
CA LEU A 159 -11.12 -4.88 14.20
C LEU A 159 -9.72 -5.25 13.72
N MET A 160 -8.90 -5.88 14.57
CA MET A 160 -7.57 -6.38 14.19
C MET A 160 -7.64 -7.38 13.02
N SER A 161 -8.69 -8.20 13.00
CA SER A 161 -8.93 -9.19 11.93
C SER A 161 -9.24 -8.54 10.60
N VAL A 162 -10.18 -7.59 10.63
CA VAL A 162 -10.64 -6.87 9.44
C VAL A 162 -9.51 -6.03 8.88
N VAL A 163 -8.79 -5.32 9.75
CA VAL A 163 -7.58 -4.55 9.42
C VAL A 163 -6.55 -5.39 8.67
N ALA A 164 -6.27 -6.62 9.12
CA ALA A 164 -5.30 -7.47 8.45
C ALA A 164 -5.74 -7.84 7.03
N LEU A 165 -7.05 -7.98 6.79
CA LEU A 165 -7.61 -8.35 5.49
C LEU A 165 -7.88 -7.17 4.56
N ASP A 166 -8.10 -5.97 5.09
CA ASP A 166 -8.49 -4.78 4.33
C ASP A 166 -7.49 -4.49 3.20
N ASP A 167 -6.19 -4.48 3.50
CA ASP A 167 -5.13 -4.26 2.50
C ASP A 167 -5.15 -5.28 1.36
N ALA A 168 -5.42 -6.56 1.67
CA ALA A 168 -5.53 -7.59 0.63
C ALA A 168 -6.76 -7.36 -0.25
N THR A 169 -7.92 -7.06 0.36
CA THR A 169 -9.13 -6.76 -0.42
C THR A 169 -8.95 -5.52 -1.29
N ALA A 170 -8.29 -4.48 -0.76
CA ALA A 170 -8.00 -3.25 -1.49
C ALA A 170 -7.11 -3.50 -2.71
N ILE A 171 -6.03 -4.27 -2.57
CA ILE A 171 -5.12 -4.58 -3.69
C ILE A 171 -5.80 -5.46 -4.74
N ILE A 172 -6.57 -6.46 -4.32
CA ILE A 172 -7.32 -7.34 -5.23
C ILE A 172 -8.33 -6.52 -6.04
N PHE A 173 -9.16 -5.71 -5.36
CA PHE A 173 -10.15 -4.89 -6.05
C PHE A 173 -9.51 -3.78 -6.87
N PHE A 174 -8.39 -3.21 -6.44
CA PHE A 174 -7.61 -2.26 -7.24
C PHE A 174 -7.17 -2.87 -8.57
N GLY A 175 -6.57 -4.07 -8.54
CA GLY A 175 -6.17 -4.78 -9.76
C GLY A 175 -7.36 -5.05 -10.70
N LEU A 176 -8.49 -5.53 -10.16
CA LEU A 176 -9.72 -5.77 -10.92
C LEU A 176 -10.27 -4.48 -11.56
N MET A 177 -10.37 -3.39 -10.79
CA MET A 177 -10.89 -2.12 -11.28
C MET A 177 -9.97 -1.47 -12.31
N VAL A 178 -8.65 -1.53 -12.14
CA VAL A 178 -7.68 -1.06 -13.15
C VAL A 178 -7.84 -1.84 -14.46
N ALA A 179 -8.04 -3.15 -14.38
CA ALA A 179 -8.28 -3.96 -15.57
C ALA A 179 -9.57 -3.60 -16.29
N ILE A 180 -10.66 -3.40 -15.54
CA ILE A 180 -11.94 -2.90 -16.07
C ILE A 180 -11.71 -1.54 -16.74
N ALA A 181 -11.03 -0.60 -16.07
CA ALA A 181 -10.71 0.71 -16.63
C ALA A 181 -9.91 0.63 -17.94
N ASN A 182 -8.97 -0.32 -18.02
CA ASN A 182 -8.16 -0.58 -19.22
C ASN A 182 -8.94 -1.23 -20.36
N ALA A 183 -10.02 -1.97 -20.06
CA ALA A 183 -10.90 -2.54 -21.08
C ALA A 183 -11.72 -1.45 -21.82
N PHE A 184 -12.12 -0.37 -21.13
CA PHE A 184 -12.85 0.77 -21.72
C PHE A 184 -12.00 1.61 -22.72
N VAL A 185 -10.73 1.28 -22.91
CA VAL A 185 -9.75 2.10 -23.66
C VAL A 185 -9.52 1.62 -25.07
N LYS A 186 -9.58 0.31 -25.25
CA LYS A 186 -9.10 -0.35 -26.45
C LYS A 186 -10.25 -1.17 -27.01
N SER A 187 -10.74 -0.73 -28.15
CA SER A 187 -11.79 -1.39 -28.95
C SER A 187 -11.39 -2.76 -29.51
N ASP A 188 -10.10 -3.11 -29.50
CA ASP A 188 -9.55 -4.35 -30.07
C ASP A 188 -9.06 -5.37 -29.04
N ILE A 189 -9.53 -5.32 -27.78
CA ILE A 189 -9.14 -6.35 -26.81
C ILE A 189 -9.99 -7.60 -26.98
N ASN A 190 -9.34 -8.76 -27.13
CA ASN A 190 -9.97 -10.06 -26.91
C ASN A 190 -10.58 -10.08 -25.49
N ILE A 191 -11.90 -10.00 -25.41
CA ILE A 191 -12.67 -9.91 -24.15
C ILE A 191 -12.28 -11.03 -23.18
N GLY A 192 -12.01 -12.24 -23.70
CA GLY A 192 -11.54 -13.36 -22.90
C GLY A 192 -10.20 -13.08 -22.21
N PHE A 193 -9.25 -12.47 -22.92
CA PHE A 193 -7.96 -12.07 -22.32
C PHE A 193 -8.11 -10.88 -21.37
N ALA A 194 -9.01 -9.92 -21.65
CA ALA A 194 -9.30 -8.82 -20.72
C ALA A 194 -9.83 -9.31 -19.36
N ILE A 195 -10.68 -10.33 -19.38
CA ILE A 195 -11.23 -10.93 -18.15
C ILE A 195 -10.21 -11.84 -17.48
N ALA A 196 -9.44 -12.62 -18.23
CA ALA A 196 -8.48 -13.56 -17.66
C ALA A 196 -7.23 -12.88 -17.09
N LYS A 197 -6.76 -11.79 -17.73
CA LYS A 197 -5.51 -11.09 -17.39
C LYS A 197 -5.40 -10.73 -15.89
N PRO A 198 -6.40 -10.12 -15.23
CA PRO A 198 -6.31 -9.75 -13.81
C PRO A 198 -6.17 -10.96 -12.89
N PHE A 199 -6.87 -12.06 -13.21
CA PHE A 199 -6.71 -13.30 -12.47
C PHE A 199 -5.30 -13.86 -12.66
N ILE A 200 -4.77 -13.87 -13.88
CA ILE A 200 -3.39 -14.29 -14.16
C ILE A 200 -2.39 -13.43 -13.37
N GLU A 201 -2.58 -12.11 -13.33
CA GLU A 201 -1.71 -11.19 -12.58
C GLU A 201 -1.79 -11.44 -11.08
N ILE A 202 -3.00 -11.61 -10.52
CA ILE A 202 -3.22 -11.92 -9.11
C ILE A 202 -2.59 -13.27 -8.75
N PHE A 203 -2.96 -14.35 -9.45
CA PHE A 203 -2.44 -15.69 -9.18
C PHE A 203 -0.93 -15.78 -9.40
N GLY A 204 -0.39 -15.12 -10.43
CA GLY A 204 1.04 -15.04 -10.67
C GLY A 204 1.78 -14.34 -9.53
N SER A 205 1.23 -13.22 -9.05
CA SER A 205 1.79 -12.49 -7.89
C SER A 205 1.79 -13.34 -6.63
N LEU A 206 0.67 -14.01 -6.34
CA LEU A 206 0.55 -14.91 -5.20
C LEU A 206 1.51 -16.10 -5.31
N LEU A 207 1.67 -16.68 -6.50
CA LEU A 207 2.58 -17.80 -6.71
C LEU A 207 4.04 -17.40 -6.48
N ILE A 208 4.48 -16.27 -7.03
CA ILE A 208 5.85 -15.75 -6.83
C ILE A 208 6.10 -15.47 -5.36
N GLY A 209 5.17 -14.78 -4.70
CA GLY A 209 5.25 -14.51 -3.28
C GLY A 209 5.29 -15.79 -2.44
N PHE A 210 4.48 -16.79 -2.79
CA PHE A 210 4.46 -18.09 -2.11
C PHE A 210 5.81 -18.79 -2.21
N ILE A 211 6.38 -18.89 -3.41
CA ILE A 211 7.70 -19.49 -3.65
C ILE A 211 8.77 -18.74 -2.86
N ALA A 212 8.78 -17.40 -2.93
CA ALA A 212 9.74 -16.57 -2.21
C ALA A 212 9.65 -16.76 -0.69
N GLY A 213 8.44 -16.70 -0.11
CA GLY A 213 8.25 -16.88 1.33
C GLY A 213 8.60 -18.28 1.82
N TYR A 214 8.36 -19.30 0.97
CA TYR A 214 8.78 -20.67 1.24
C TYR A 214 10.31 -20.79 1.26
N LEU A 215 11.00 -20.24 0.27
CA LEU A 215 12.47 -20.24 0.17
C LEU A 215 13.11 -19.47 1.33
N ILE A 216 12.60 -18.29 1.69
CA ILE A 216 13.02 -17.54 2.87
C ILE A 216 12.94 -18.42 4.12
N SER A 217 11.81 -19.10 4.32
CA SER A 217 11.61 -19.96 5.49
C SER A 217 12.59 -21.13 5.56
N LEU A 218 13.09 -21.62 4.42
CA LEU A 218 14.14 -22.64 4.38
C LEU A 218 15.52 -22.05 4.68
N LEU A 219 15.87 -20.93 4.03
CA LEU A 219 17.17 -20.29 4.20
C LEU A 219 17.40 -19.78 5.62
N LEU A 220 16.36 -19.28 6.28
CA LEU A 220 16.45 -18.78 7.65
C LEU A 220 16.66 -19.89 8.70
N ARG A 221 16.34 -21.15 8.37
CA ARG A 221 16.72 -22.30 9.19
C ARG A 221 18.21 -22.59 9.10
N TRP A 222 18.83 -22.28 7.96
CA TRP A 222 20.27 -22.46 7.76
C TRP A 222 21.07 -21.27 8.32
N TYR A 223 20.62 -20.03 8.08
CA TYR A 223 21.28 -18.83 8.56
C TYR A 223 20.77 -18.44 9.96
N THR A 224 21.61 -18.66 10.99
CA THR A 224 21.27 -18.36 12.39
C THR A 224 21.72 -16.96 12.84
N GLY A 225 22.72 -16.37 12.18
CA GLY A 225 23.22 -15.04 12.52
C GLY A 225 22.23 -13.91 12.17
N ARG A 226 22.01 -12.96 13.10
CA ARG A 226 21.09 -11.83 12.93
C ARG A 226 21.32 -11.04 11.63
N SER A 227 22.58 -10.74 11.32
CA SER A 227 22.97 -10.00 10.09
C SER A 227 22.61 -10.78 8.81
N ASN A 228 22.84 -12.10 8.81
CA ASN A 228 22.51 -12.94 7.66
C ASN A 228 20.99 -13.05 7.47
N ARG A 229 20.23 -13.17 8.57
CA ARG A 229 18.77 -13.26 8.53
C ARG A 229 18.12 -12.01 7.92
N ILE A 230 18.53 -10.82 8.32
CA ILE A 230 18.01 -9.58 7.71
C ILE A 230 18.45 -9.45 6.25
N SER A 231 19.68 -9.85 5.92
CA SER A 231 20.18 -9.84 4.54
C SER A 231 19.36 -10.75 3.62
N VAL A 232 18.91 -11.91 4.11
CA VAL A 232 17.98 -12.80 3.38
C VAL A 232 16.67 -12.08 3.09
N ILE A 233 16.05 -11.43 4.08
CA ILE A 233 14.79 -10.68 3.86
C ILE A 233 14.99 -9.57 2.84
N VAL A 234 16.06 -8.76 2.99
CA VAL A 234 16.38 -7.65 2.06
C VAL A 234 16.56 -8.19 0.64
N ALA A 235 17.33 -9.26 0.47
CA ALA A 235 17.58 -9.86 -0.84
C ALA A 235 16.27 -10.33 -1.50
N PHE A 236 15.41 -11.02 -0.77
CA PHE A 236 14.15 -11.50 -1.34
C PHE A 236 13.14 -10.38 -1.59
N VAL A 237 13.10 -9.34 -0.76
CA VAL A 237 12.31 -8.14 -1.09
C VAL A 237 12.78 -7.57 -2.43
N PHE A 238 14.09 -7.41 -2.65
CA PHE A 238 14.63 -6.85 -3.90
C PHE A 238 14.37 -7.76 -5.11
N ILE A 239 14.50 -9.07 -4.94
CA ILE A 239 14.22 -10.05 -5.99
C ILE A 239 12.73 -9.98 -6.37
N VAL A 240 11.83 -10.10 -5.38
CA VAL A 240 10.38 -10.08 -5.63
C VAL A 240 9.92 -8.74 -6.18
N THR A 241 10.47 -7.61 -5.74
CA THR A 241 10.14 -6.31 -6.31
C THR A 241 10.55 -6.20 -7.77
N SER A 242 11.69 -6.77 -8.13
CA SER A 242 12.22 -6.77 -9.51
C SER A 242 11.52 -7.78 -10.42
N MET A 243 10.85 -8.80 -9.87
CA MET A 243 10.16 -9.83 -10.67
C MET A 243 9.05 -9.25 -11.55
N SER A 244 8.38 -8.18 -11.13
CA SER A 244 7.34 -7.53 -11.96
C SER A 244 7.93 -6.98 -13.26
N VAL A 245 9.11 -6.37 -13.19
CA VAL A 245 9.85 -5.86 -14.36
C VAL A 245 10.31 -7.01 -15.25
N ILE A 246 10.87 -8.07 -14.66
CA ILE A 246 11.36 -9.24 -15.41
C ILE A 246 10.20 -9.90 -16.18
N ILE A 247 9.07 -10.12 -15.52
CA ILE A 247 7.90 -10.79 -16.12
C ILE A 247 7.28 -9.89 -17.19
N LYS A 248 7.17 -8.59 -16.94
CA LYS A 248 6.72 -7.64 -17.95
C LYS A 248 7.60 -7.68 -19.20
N ASN A 249 8.92 -7.77 -19.05
CA ASN A 249 9.85 -7.86 -20.18
C ASN A 249 9.73 -9.19 -20.94
N TRP A 250 9.44 -10.29 -20.26
CA TRP A 250 9.32 -11.62 -20.88
C TRP A 250 7.96 -11.85 -21.54
N PHE A 251 6.87 -11.40 -20.91
CA PHE A 251 5.50 -11.70 -21.34
C PHE A 251 4.76 -10.50 -21.94
N GLY A 252 5.36 -9.30 -21.90
CA GLY A 252 4.94 -8.05 -22.56
C GLY A 252 3.66 -7.41 -22.00
N SER A 253 2.65 -8.22 -21.71
CA SER A 253 1.28 -7.79 -21.42
C SER A 253 0.85 -8.04 -19.97
N ILE A 254 1.61 -8.87 -19.24
CA ILE A 254 1.30 -9.31 -17.88
C ILE A 254 2.11 -8.47 -16.89
N GLU A 255 1.43 -7.77 -16.00
CA GLU A 255 2.03 -6.98 -14.94
C GLU A 255 1.72 -7.61 -13.58
N ILE A 256 2.72 -8.25 -13.00
CA ILE A 256 2.62 -8.81 -11.65
C ILE A 256 2.64 -7.69 -10.62
N SER A 257 1.73 -7.75 -9.65
CA SER A 257 1.68 -6.81 -8.54
C SER A 257 2.79 -7.12 -7.54
N THR A 258 3.82 -6.26 -7.54
CA THR A 258 4.92 -6.30 -6.56
C THR A 258 4.40 -6.29 -5.12
N LEU A 259 3.40 -5.44 -4.83
CA LEU A 259 2.79 -5.36 -3.49
C LEU A 259 2.16 -6.69 -3.08
N LEU A 260 1.34 -7.29 -3.96
CA LEU A 260 0.66 -8.55 -3.67
C LEU A 260 1.65 -9.72 -3.51
N ALA A 261 2.71 -9.75 -4.34
CA ALA A 261 3.76 -10.75 -4.23
C ALA A 261 4.55 -10.63 -2.91
N CYS A 262 4.94 -9.41 -2.51
CA CYS A 262 5.62 -9.17 -1.24
C CYS A 262 4.72 -9.47 -0.03
N MET A 263 3.42 -9.16 -0.10
CA MET A 263 2.45 -9.55 0.94
C MET A 263 2.33 -11.06 1.07
N MET A 264 2.18 -11.79 -0.04
CA MET A 264 2.11 -13.24 -0.01
C MET A 264 3.41 -13.87 0.52
N MET A 265 4.56 -13.29 0.18
CA MET A 265 5.86 -13.67 0.75
C MET A 265 5.88 -13.51 2.27
N GLY A 266 5.40 -12.39 2.81
CA GLY A 266 5.26 -12.16 4.25
C GLY A 266 4.27 -13.14 4.91
N ALA A 267 3.15 -13.43 4.24
CA ALA A 267 2.13 -14.36 4.72
C ALA A 267 2.65 -15.80 4.79
N VAL A 268 3.38 -16.28 3.79
CA VAL A 268 4.00 -17.61 3.85
C VAL A 268 5.09 -17.66 4.92
N PHE A 269 5.91 -16.62 5.03
CA PHE A 269 6.94 -16.53 6.05
C PHE A 269 6.35 -16.62 7.47
N THR A 270 5.36 -15.80 7.82
CA THR A 270 4.80 -15.77 9.18
C THR A 270 4.14 -17.09 9.60
N ASN A 271 3.58 -17.84 8.65
CA ASN A 271 2.90 -19.11 8.94
C ASN A 271 3.83 -20.31 8.99
N ARG A 272 5.07 -20.18 8.49
CA ARG A 272 6.02 -21.30 8.38
C ARG A 272 7.25 -21.14 9.26
N ALA A 273 7.64 -19.91 9.57
CA ALA A 273 8.75 -19.63 10.46
C ALA A 273 8.42 -20.06 11.90
N PRO A 274 9.37 -20.69 12.63
CA PRO A 274 9.25 -20.87 14.07
C PRO A 274 9.01 -19.53 14.78
N THR A 275 8.22 -19.52 15.85
CA THR A 275 7.82 -18.30 16.56
C THR A 275 9.01 -17.45 17.00
N ASP A 276 10.07 -18.08 17.51
CA ASP A 276 11.27 -17.39 17.99
C ASP A 276 12.02 -16.72 16.83
N ASP A 277 12.15 -17.41 15.70
CA ASP A 277 12.80 -16.87 14.50
C ASP A 277 12.00 -15.69 13.93
N TYR A 278 10.67 -15.83 13.88
CA TYR A 278 9.78 -14.76 13.44
C TYR A 278 9.98 -13.48 14.25
N GLN A 279 9.98 -13.56 15.58
CA GLN A 279 10.14 -12.40 16.45
C GLN A 279 11.48 -11.70 16.24
N VAL A 280 12.58 -12.47 16.17
CA VAL A 280 13.91 -11.91 15.94
C VAL A 280 13.99 -11.22 14.57
N ILE A 281 13.41 -11.82 13.53
CA ILE A 281 13.45 -11.26 12.17
C ILE A 281 12.62 -9.98 12.08
N MET A 282 11.42 -9.97 12.65
CA MET A 282 10.59 -8.77 12.64
C MET A 282 11.24 -7.63 13.44
N GLU A 283 11.90 -7.92 14.56
CA GLU A 283 12.69 -6.91 15.28
C GLU A 283 13.80 -6.31 14.40
N LEU A 284 14.48 -7.15 13.59
CA LEU A 284 15.52 -6.67 12.67
C LEU A 284 14.93 -5.84 11.53
N VAL A 285 13.79 -6.24 10.97
CA VAL A 285 13.07 -5.49 9.93
C VAL A 285 12.62 -4.12 10.47
N ASP A 286 12.06 -4.08 11.67
CA ASP A 286 11.62 -2.84 12.34
C ASP A 286 12.78 -1.89 12.65
N ARG A 287 13.99 -2.42 12.87
CA ARG A 287 15.21 -1.62 13.04
C ARG A 287 15.82 -1.15 11.71
N PHE A 288 15.67 -1.92 10.64
CA PHE A 288 16.28 -1.65 9.34
C PHE A 288 15.46 -0.69 8.46
N THR A 289 14.13 -0.82 8.48
CA THR A 289 13.22 -0.09 7.59
C THR A 289 13.01 1.40 7.88
N PRO A 290 13.20 1.97 9.10
CA PRO A 290 12.83 3.37 9.35
C PRO A 290 13.49 4.40 8.42
N PRO A 291 14.79 4.34 8.10
CA PRO A 291 15.40 5.28 7.14
C PRO A 291 14.78 5.17 5.73
N ILE A 292 14.43 3.96 5.30
CA ILE A 292 13.79 3.70 4.00
C ILE A 292 12.40 4.33 3.96
N PHE A 293 11.62 4.18 5.04
CA PHE A 293 10.29 4.76 5.13
C PHE A 293 10.32 6.29 5.21
N ILE A 294 11.29 6.87 5.94
CA ILE A 294 11.49 8.32 5.96
C ILE A 294 11.74 8.83 4.54
N LEU A 295 12.65 8.21 3.79
CA LEU A 295 12.93 8.56 2.41
C LEU A 295 11.68 8.46 1.54
N PHE A 296 10.99 7.32 1.57
CA PHE A 296 9.81 7.06 0.77
C PHE A 296 8.72 8.11 0.99
N PHE A 297 8.29 8.31 2.24
CA PHE A 297 7.19 9.24 2.53
C PHE A 297 7.59 10.69 2.27
N THR A 298 8.85 11.07 2.52
CA THR A 298 9.30 12.42 2.21
C THR A 298 9.37 12.64 0.70
N LEU A 299 9.91 11.68 -0.07
CA LEU A 299 9.91 11.71 -1.55
C LEU A 299 8.50 11.79 -2.12
N SER A 300 7.55 11.02 -1.59
CA SER A 300 6.14 11.13 -1.98
C SER A 300 5.58 12.55 -1.76
N GLY A 301 6.02 13.24 -0.70
CA GLY A 301 5.69 14.64 -0.48
C GLY A 301 6.30 15.59 -1.52
N PHE A 302 7.55 15.35 -1.91
CA PHE A 302 8.23 16.13 -2.97
C PHE A 302 7.55 16.01 -4.33
N GLU A 303 6.93 14.86 -4.63
CA GLU A 303 6.26 14.59 -5.91
C GLU A 303 4.82 15.11 -5.98
N LEU A 304 4.28 15.62 -4.87
CA LEU A 304 2.90 16.14 -4.85
C LEU A 304 2.74 17.33 -5.80
N ASN A 305 1.76 17.23 -6.70
CA ASN A 305 1.42 18.31 -7.60
C ASN A 305 0.24 19.13 -7.06
N LEU A 306 0.54 20.30 -6.51
CA LEU A 306 -0.47 21.21 -5.95
C LEU A 306 -1.51 21.70 -6.97
N LYS A 307 -1.19 21.71 -8.27
CA LYS A 307 -2.16 22.07 -9.32
C LYS A 307 -3.26 21.02 -9.48
N VAL A 308 -2.94 19.75 -9.26
CA VAL A 308 -3.93 18.67 -9.30
C VAL A 308 -4.91 18.83 -8.14
N LEU A 309 -4.44 19.25 -6.97
CA LEU A 309 -5.29 19.44 -5.81
C LEU A 309 -6.35 20.55 -6.03
N THR A 310 -5.99 21.64 -6.69
CA THR A 310 -6.95 22.71 -7.02
C THR A 310 -7.94 22.29 -8.09
N GLN A 311 -7.51 21.50 -9.08
CA GLN A 311 -8.39 20.95 -10.13
C GLN A 311 -9.37 19.91 -9.58
N VAL A 312 -8.93 19.08 -8.64
CA VAL A 312 -9.71 17.96 -8.09
C VAL A 312 -10.42 18.36 -6.80
N GLY A 313 -10.35 19.61 -6.33
CA GLY A 313 -10.80 20.02 -4.99
C GLY A 313 -12.21 19.53 -4.61
N LEU A 314 -13.23 19.87 -5.41
CA LEU A 314 -14.61 19.42 -5.18
C LEU A 314 -14.75 17.89 -5.28
N ILE A 315 -14.14 17.29 -6.31
CA ILE A 315 -14.12 15.83 -6.52
C ILE A 315 -13.49 15.12 -5.33
N GLY A 316 -12.43 15.68 -4.74
CA GLY A 316 -11.72 15.16 -3.58
C GLY A 316 -12.56 15.20 -2.30
N VAL A 317 -13.29 16.29 -2.06
CA VAL A 317 -14.22 16.38 -0.93
C VAL A 317 -15.33 15.33 -1.07
N ILE A 318 -15.91 15.23 -2.27
CA ILE A 318 -16.95 14.24 -2.57
C ILE A 318 -16.42 12.81 -2.39
N TYR A 319 -15.22 12.55 -2.90
CA TYR A 319 -14.53 11.28 -2.72
C TYR A 319 -14.41 10.92 -1.24
N ILE A 320 -13.96 11.85 -0.39
CA ILE A 320 -13.81 11.61 1.06
C ILE A 320 -15.17 11.26 1.69
N VAL A 321 -16.21 12.04 1.40
CA VAL A 321 -17.55 11.82 1.97
C VAL A 321 -18.10 10.47 1.57
N PHE A 322 -18.14 10.16 0.27
CA PHE A 322 -18.71 8.91 -0.22
C PHE A 322 -17.86 7.69 0.14
N ARG A 323 -16.54 7.86 0.26
CA ARG A 323 -15.66 6.83 0.83
C ARG A 323 -16.06 6.52 2.27
N VAL A 324 -16.27 7.53 3.13
CA VAL A 324 -16.70 7.31 4.52
C VAL A 324 -18.06 6.63 4.56
N VAL A 325 -19.04 7.09 3.78
CA VAL A 325 -20.38 6.49 3.73
C VAL A 325 -20.30 5.02 3.29
N GLY A 326 -19.58 4.73 2.20
CA GLY A 326 -19.42 3.37 1.69
C GLY A 326 -18.72 2.45 2.68
N LYS A 327 -17.63 2.90 3.30
CA LYS A 327 -16.90 2.14 4.32
C LYS A 327 -17.78 1.82 5.55
N VAL A 328 -18.53 2.80 6.06
CA VAL A 328 -19.43 2.59 7.21
C VAL A 328 -20.61 1.68 6.85
N ALA A 329 -21.26 1.90 5.70
CA ALA A 329 -22.38 1.08 5.26
C ALA A 329 -21.96 -0.37 4.97
N GLY A 330 -20.83 -0.55 4.28
CA GLY A 330 -20.30 -1.87 3.95
C GLY A 330 -19.86 -2.66 5.18
N SER A 331 -19.15 -2.04 6.11
CA SER A 331 -18.77 -2.71 7.37
C SER A 331 -19.99 -3.07 8.22
N TYR A 332 -21.01 -2.21 8.29
CA TYR A 332 -22.27 -2.50 8.98
C TYR A 332 -23.00 -3.69 8.34
N LEU A 333 -23.22 -3.66 7.02
CA LEU A 333 -23.91 -4.75 6.32
C LEU A 333 -23.13 -6.07 6.39
N GLY A 334 -21.80 -6.02 6.21
CA GLY A 334 -20.95 -7.19 6.36
C GLY A 334 -21.02 -7.78 7.78
N ALA A 335 -21.10 -6.94 8.81
CA ALA A 335 -21.25 -7.38 10.19
C ALA A 335 -22.64 -7.97 10.47
N VAL A 336 -23.71 -7.45 9.87
CA VAL A 336 -25.08 -8.00 10.00
C VAL A 336 -25.20 -9.36 9.32
N ILE A 337 -24.62 -9.53 8.14
CA ILE A 337 -24.68 -10.77 7.34
C ILE A 337 -23.81 -11.89 7.96
N SER A 338 -22.75 -11.52 8.67
CA SER A 338 -21.79 -12.48 9.25
C SER A 338 -22.13 -12.93 10.68
N LYS A 339 -23.25 -12.46 11.25
CA LYS A 339 -23.81 -12.95 12.51
C LYS A 339 -24.53 -14.28 12.31
#